data_AF-A0A1I6FDH7-F1
#
_entry.id   AF-A0A1I6FDH7-F1
#
_cell.length_a   1.000
_cell.length_b   1.000
_cell.length_c   1.000
_cell.angle_alpha   90.00
_cell.angle_beta   90.00
_cell.angle_gamma   90.00
#
_symmetry.space_group_name_H-M   'P 1'
#
loop_
_entity.id
_entity.type
_entity.pdbx_description
1 polymer ?
#
loop_
_entity_poly.entity_id
_entity_poly.type
_entity_poly.pdbx_seq_one_letter_code
_entity_poly.pdbx_strand_id
1 'polypeptide(L)'
;MRVPTIGWDTGAYNCDLGRGNFGDAVRVIQVSMRRCMGQNIADDRDFGPKTQQAVRNVQAKLNEWYNAGLAVDGRYGPKTRQGGFPFAVFPTFATWTPREDGYCYYRIDP
;
A
#
# COMPACT_ATOMS: atom_id res chain seq x y z
N MET A 1 8.38 5.42 6.09
CA MET A 1 9.02 4.51 5.12
C MET A 1 8.84 5.14 3.74
N ARG A 2 9.92 5.36 2.98
CA ARG A 2 9.85 5.89 1.61
C ARG A 2 9.88 4.69 0.67
N VAL A 3 8.78 4.43 -0.02
CA VAL A 3 8.67 3.31 -0.96
C VAL A 3 9.00 3.86 -2.36
N PRO A 4 10.18 3.56 -2.94
CA PRO A 4 10.59 4.13 -4.22
C PRO A 4 9.87 3.43 -5.36
N THR A 5 9.20 4.21 -6.20
CA THR A 5 8.26 3.75 -7.23
C THR A 5 8.89 2.85 -8.32
N ILE A 6 10.23 2.85 -8.49
CA ILE A 6 10.91 2.15 -9.61
C ILE A 6 12.27 1.51 -9.17
N GLY A 7 12.45 1.20 -7.89
CA GLY A 7 13.69 0.58 -7.38
C GLY A 7 14.68 1.54 -6.72
N TRP A 8 15.75 0.98 -6.15
CA TRP A 8 16.79 1.70 -5.39
C TRP A 8 17.50 2.71 -6.32
N ASP A 9 17.74 3.95 -5.84
CA ASP A 9 18.39 5.06 -6.57
C ASP A 9 17.66 5.75 -7.74
N THR A 10 16.34 5.55 -7.90
CA THR A 10 15.60 6.24 -8.97
C THR A 10 15.20 7.69 -8.67
N GLY A 11 15.41 8.18 -7.44
CA GLY A 11 15.03 9.55 -7.03
C GLY A 11 13.53 9.85 -7.01
N ALA A 12 12.68 8.90 -7.43
CA ALA A 12 11.23 9.06 -7.53
C ALA A 12 10.52 8.68 -6.21
N TYR A 13 10.61 9.58 -5.22
CA TYR A 13 9.98 9.45 -3.90
C TYR A 13 8.50 9.84 -3.87
N ASN A 14 7.88 9.99 -5.04
CA ASN A 14 6.60 10.70 -5.17
C ASN A 14 5.41 9.89 -4.62
N CYS A 15 5.64 8.64 -4.19
CA CYS A 15 4.61 7.74 -3.65
C CYS A 15 3.34 7.77 -4.50
N ASP A 16 3.47 7.81 -5.83
CA ASP A 16 2.38 7.72 -6.80
C ASP A 16 2.54 6.41 -7.57
N LEU A 17 1.75 5.42 -7.19
CA LEU A 17 1.67 4.13 -7.87
C LEU A 17 0.30 4.00 -8.52
N GLY A 18 0.28 3.64 -9.80
CA GLY A 18 -0.90 3.41 -10.59
C GLY A 18 -0.68 2.32 -11.63
N ARG A 19 -1.70 2.14 -12.47
CA ARG A 19 -1.74 1.07 -13.46
C ARG A 19 -0.48 1.06 -14.34
N GLY A 20 0.13 -0.11 -14.52
CA GLY A 20 1.34 -0.30 -15.31
C GLY A 20 2.66 -0.04 -14.56
N ASN A 21 2.61 0.40 -13.30
CA ASN A 21 3.80 0.35 -12.46
C ASN A 21 4.12 -1.09 -12.03
N PHE A 22 5.41 -1.39 -11.91
CA PHE A 22 5.90 -2.70 -11.50
C PHE A 22 7.06 -2.58 -10.53
N GLY A 23 7.14 -3.47 -9.54
CA GLY A 23 8.31 -3.61 -8.66
C GLY A 23 7.98 -3.77 -7.18
N ASP A 24 9.01 -3.72 -6.33
CA ASP A 24 8.85 -3.94 -4.89
C ASP A 24 7.95 -2.89 -4.22
N ALA A 25 7.84 -1.69 -4.79
CA ALA A 25 6.91 -0.69 -4.31
C ALA A 25 5.45 -1.12 -4.43
N VAL A 26 5.09 -1.70 -5.57
CA VAL A 26 3.77 -2.27 -5.80
C VAL A 26 3.53 -3.43 -4.86
N ARG A 27 4.53 -4.31 -4.68
CA ARG A 27 4.43 -5.43 -3.74
C ARG A 27 4.17 -4.98 -2.31
N VAL A 28 4.84 -3.93 -1.84
CA VAL A 28 4.62 -3.38 -0.48
C VAL A 28 3.17 -2.97 -0.27
N ILE A 29 2.56 -2.25 -1.23
CA ILE A 29 1.15 -1.86 -1.10
C ILE A 29 0.22 -3.07 -1.28
N GLN A 30 0.53 -4.01 -2.17
CA GLN A 30 -0.27 -5.23 -2.37
C GLN A 30 -0.32 -6.06 -1.08
N VAL A 31 0.82 -6.31 -0.44
CA VAL A 31 0.84 -7.06 0.81
C VAL A 31 0.17 -6.29 1.94
N SER A 32 0.35 -4.97 2.01
CA SER A 32 -0.32 -4.15 3.01
C SER A 32 -1.85 -4.18 2.85
N MET A 33 -2.35 -4.05 1.62
CA MET A 33 -3.79 -4.15 1.34
C MET A 33 -4.35 -5.54 1.66
N ARG A 34 -3.61 -6.60 1.33
CA ARG A 34 -4.02 -7.98 1.64
C ARG A 34 -4.09 -8.22 3.14
N ARG A 35 -3.03 -7.88 3.88
CA ARG A 35 -2.92 -8.17 5.32
C ARG A 35 -3.75 -7.24 6.19
N CYS A 36 -3.78 -5.95 5.87
CA CYS A 36 -4.38 -4.93 6.74
C CYS A 36 -5.79 -4.52 6.34
N MET A 37 -6.12 -4.64 5.05
CA MET A 37 -7.41 -4.18 4.51
C MET A 37 -8.28 -5.32 3.97
N GLY A 38 -7.84 -6.58 4.12
CA GLY A 38 -8.57 -7.77 3.70
C GLY A 38 -8.76 -7.89 2.19
N GLN A 39 -7.91 -7.26 1.38
CA GLN A 39 -8.03 -7.32 -0.08
C GLN A 39 -7.54 -8.67 -0.62
N ASN A 40 -8.32 -9.29 -1.51
CA ASN A 40 -7.95 -10.54 -2.14
C ASN A 40 -7.21 -10.28 -3.47
N ILE A 41 -5.91 -9.98 -3.38
CA ILE A 41 -5.03 -9.70 -4.53
C ILE A 41 -3.69 -10.44 -4.38
N ALA A 42 -3.03 -10.69 -5.51
CA ALA A 42 -1.67 -11.23 -5.55
C ALA A 42 -0.63 -10.17 -5.14
N ASP A 43 0.53 -10.63 -4.67
CA ASP A 43 1.72 -9.83 -4.40
C ASP A 43 2.78 -9.99 -5.53
N ASP A 44 2.29 -9.93 -6.77
CA ASP A 44 3.01 -10.21 -8.02
C ASP A 44 3.88 -9.05 -8.52
N ARG A 45 3.98 -7.95 -7.76
CA ARG A 45 4.69 -6.70 -8.10
C ARG A 45 4.07 -5.95 -9.28
N ASP A 46 2.96 -6.40 -9.88
CA ASP A 46 2.31 -5.71 -11.00
C ASP A 46 1.11 -4.89 -10.52
N PHE A 47 1.10 -3.60 -10.84
CA PHE A 47 -0.05 -2.75 -10.60
C PHE A 47 -1.05 -2.95 -11.74
N GLY A 48 -1.66 -4.14 -11.76
CA GLY A 48 -2.71 -4.52 -12.70
C GLY A 48 -4.09 -3.99 -12.29
N PRO A 49 -5.14 -4.33 -13.06
CA PRO A 49 -6.52 -3.92 -12.77
C PRO A 49 -7.02 -4.33 -11.38
N LYS A 50 -6.58 -5.51 -10.89
CA LYS A 50 -6.94 -6.00 -9.55
C LYS A 50 -6.33 -5.13 -8.45
N THR A 51 -5.06 -4.74 -8.59
CA THR A 51 -4.40 -3.83 -7.64
C THR A 51 -5.04 -2.45 -7.66
N GLN A 52 -5.39 -1.93 -8.84
CA GLN A 52 -6.12 -0.67 -8.96
C GLN A 52 -7.48 -0.71 -8.24
N GLN A 53 -8.25 -1.78 -8.42
CA GLN A 53 -9.52 -1.94 -7.73
C GLN A 53 -9.34 -2.05 -6.22
N ALA A 54 -8.31 -2.76 -5.75
CA ALA A 54 -7.99 -2.83 -4.33
C ALA A 54 -7.66 -1.45 -3.74
N VAL A 55 -6.91 -0.61 -4.46
CA VAL A 55 -6.64 0.77 -4.03
C VAL A 55 -7.93 1.58 -3.90
N ARG A 56 -8.87 1.45 -4.85
CA ARG A 56 -10.18 2.11 -4.76
C ARG A 56 -10.96 1.68 -3.53
N ASN A 57 -11.02 0.37 -3.27
CA ASN A 57 -11.70 -0.17 -2.10
C ASN A 57 -11.10 0.41 -0.80
N VAL A 58 -9.76 0.51 -0.75
CA VAL A 58 -9.06 1.08 0.40
C VAL A 58 -9.33 2.58 0.55
N GLN A 59 -9.26 3.37 -0.53
CA GLN A 59 -9.57 4.80 -0.50
C GLN A 59 -11.00 5.06 0.00
N ALA A 60 -11.98 4.30 -0.49
CA ALA A 60 -13.37 4.39 -0.02
C ALA A 60 -13.49 4.08 1.49
N LYS A 61 -12.81 3.04 1.94
CA LYS A 61 -12.80 2.62 3.34
C LYS A 61 -12.10 3.63 4.26
N LEU A 62 -11.02 4.27 3.80
CA LEU A 62 -10.35 5.34 4.54
C LEU A 62 -11.22 6.61 4.63
N ASN A 63 -11.97 6.93 3.57
CA ASN A 63 -12.97 8.00 3.63
C ASN A 63 -14.07 7.70 4.64
N GLU A 64 -14.55 6.46 4.69
CA GLU A 64 -15.56 6.03 5.66
C GLU A 64 -15.04 6.08 7.10
N TRP A 65 -13.83 5.57 7.34
CA TRP A 65 -13.27 5.43 8.70
C TRP A 65 -12.71 6.72 9.28
N TYR A 66 -12.07 7.55 8.46
CA TYR A 66 -11.30 8.70 8.93
C TYR A 66 -11.75 10.02 8.31
N ASN A 67 -12.82 10.02 7.50
CA ASN A 67 -13.23 11.19 6.72
C ASN A 67 -12.05 11.80 5.93
N ALA A 68 -11.20 10.93 5.35
CA ALA A 68 -9.90 11.28 4.79
C ALA A 68 -9.94 12.19 3.54
N GLY A 69 -11.12 12.49 2.98
CA GLY A 69 -11.27 13.41 1.84
C GLY A 69 -10.55 12.95 0.55
N LEU A 70 -10.34 11.65 0.39
CA LEU A 70 -9.63 11.07 -0.74
C LEU A 70 -10.53 10.97 -1.97
N ALA A 71 -9.96 11.22 -3.14
CA ALA A 71 -10.56 10.77 -4.39
C ALA A 71 -10.43 9.23 -4.49
N VAL A 72 -11.49 8.55 -4.93
CA VAL A 72 -11.50 7.09 -5.14
C VAL A 72 -11.05 6.78 -6.58
N ASP A 73 -9.82 7.16 -6.91
CA ASP A 73 -9.27 7.11 -8.27
C ASP A 73 -8.53 5.80 -8.60
N GLY A 74 -8.14 5.04 -7.57
CA GLY A 74 -7.34 3.81 -7.71
C GLY A 74 -5.84 4.06 -7.90
N ARG A 75 -5.35 5.27 -7.63
CA ARG A 75 -3.92 5.60 -7.57
C ARG A 75 -3.48 5.67 -6.12
N TYR A 76 -2.41 5.00 -5.79
CA TYR A 76 -1.79 5.14 -4.48
C TYR A 76 -0.87 6.36 -4.51
N GLY A 77 -1.40 7.51 -4.12
CA GLY A 77 -0.69 8.80 -4.05
C GLY A 77 -0.33 9.23 -2.61
N PRO A 78 0.37 10.37 -2.43
CA PRO A 78 0.66 10.94 -1.12
C PRO A 78 -0.56 11.15 -0.23
N LYS A 79 -1.70 11.57 -0.82
CA LYS A 79 -2.96 11.73 -0.11
C LYS A 79 -3.46 10.40 0.45
N THR A 80 -3.49 9.35 -0.36
CA THR A 80 -3.90 8.01 0.11
C THR A 80 -2.99 7.52 1.22
N ARG A 81 -1.68 7.76 1.11
CA ARG A 81 -0.72 7.44 2.16
C ARG A 81 -1.01 8.19 3.47
N GLN A 82 -1.25 9.50 3.41
CA GLN A 82 -1.51 10.36 4.58
C GLN A 82 -2.89 10.10 5.20
N GLY A 83 -3.88 9.72 4.38
CA GLY A 83 -5.25 9.43 4.80
C GLY A 83 -5.43 8.15 5.62
N GLY A 84 -4.37 7.66 6.27
CA GLY A 84 -4.42 6.51 7.18
C GLY A 84 -4.18 5.15 6.51
N PHE A 85 -3.53 5.09 5.34
CA PHE A 85 -3.19 3.81 4.71
C PHE A 85 -2.29 2.97 5.64
N PRO A 86 -2.70 1.73 5.99
CA PRO A 86 -1.87 0.89 6.84
C PRO A 86 -0.70 0.29 6.07
N PHE A 87 0.47 0.25 6.71
CA PHE A 87 1.60 -0.55 6.23
C PHE A 87 1.72 -1.83 7.05
N ALA A 88 1.79 -2.97 6.37
CA ALA A 88 2.19 -4.21 6.99
C ALA A 88 3.69 -4.14 7.31
N VAL A 89 4.06 -4.24 8.58
CA VAL A 89 5.46 -4.38 8.97
C VAL A 89 5.85 -5.85 8.96
N PHE A 90 6.91 -6.14 8.23
CA PHE A 90 7.57 -7.43 8.32
C PHE A 90 8.65 -7.30 9.38
N PRO A 91 8.62 -8.08 10.49
CA PRO A 91 9.84 -8.31 11.23
C PRO A 91 10.86 -8.85 10.22
N THR A 92 12.08 -8.35 10.33
CA THR A 92 13.20 -8.58 9.40
C THR A 92 13.30 -10.03 8.91
N PHE A 93 13.85 -10.23 7.70
CA PHE A 93 14.04 -11.52 7.01
C PHE A 93 14.85 -12.61 7.77
N ALA A 94 15.08 -12.46 9.07
CA ALA A 94 16.03 -13.23 9.86
C ALA A 94 15.41 -14.27 10.81
N THR A 95 14.08 -14.47 10.84
CA THR A 95 13.51 -15.57 11.64
C THR A 95 12.58 -16.44 10.81
N TRP A 96 12.95 -17.72 10.72
CA TRP A 96 12.32 -18.82 9.98
C TRP A 96 10.91 -19.22 10.47
N THR A 97 10.17 -18.28 11.05
CA THR A 97 8.73 -18.39 11.32
C THR A 97 8.11 -17.01 11.09
N PRO A 98 7.33 -16.81 10.01
CA PRO A 98 6.46 -15.65 9.93
C PRO A 98 5.45 -15.81 11.06
N ARG A 99 5.59 -15.05 12.15
CA ARG A 99 4.46 -14.82 13.06
C ARG A 99 3.35 -14.24 12.20
N GLU A 100 2.18 -14.89 12.22
CA GLU A 100 0.97 -14.39 11.56
C GLU A 100 0.50 -13.04 12.18
N ASP A 101 1.16 -12.62 13.25
CA ASP A 101 1.04 -11.37 14.01
C ASP A 101 1.63 -10.14 13.28
N GLY A 102 1.56 -10.08 11.94
CA GLY A 102 2.06 -8.93 11.17
C GLY A 102 1.30 -7.65 11.53
N TYR A 103 1.84 -6.83 12.43
CA TYR A 103 1.21 -5.58 12.87
C TYR A 103 0.98 -4.63 11.68
N CYS A 104 -0.27 -4.18 11.55
CA CYS A 104 -0.66 -3.14 10.63
C CYS A 104 -0.47 -1.79 11.30
N TYR A 105 0.47 -1.00 10.78
CA TYR A 105 0.74 0.34 11.29
C TYR A 105 -0.08 1.36 10.51
N TYR A 106 -1.07 1.94 11.19
CA TYR A 106 -1.87 3.05 10.71
C TYR A 106 -1.18 4.35 11.15
N ARG A 107 -0.48 5.03 10.24
CA ARG A 107 -0.02 6.40 10.50
C ARG A 107 -0.99 7.36 9.84
N ILE A 108 -1.68 8.15 10.65
CA ILE A 108 -2.32 9.38 10.21
C ILE A 108 -1.25 10.45 10.39
N ASP A 109 -0.65 10.91 9.31
CA ASP A 109 0.26 12.06 9.38
C ASP A 109 -0.65 13.30 9.58
N PRO A 110 -0.57 14.03 10.72
CA PRO A 110 -1.45 15.16 11.03
C PRO A 110 -1.24 16.37 10.12
#